data_AF-A0A6L7FW73-F1
#
_entry.id   AF-A0A6L7FW73-F1
#
_cell.length_a   1.000
_cell.length_b   1.000
_cell.length_c   1.000
_cell.angle_alpha   90.00
_cell.angle_beta   90.00
_cell.angle_gamma   90.00
#
_symmetry.space_group_name_H-M   'P 1'
#
loop_
_entity.id
_entity.type
_entity.pdbx_description
1 polymer ?
#
loop_
_entity_poly.entity_id
_entity_poly.type
_entity_poly.pdbx_seq_one_letter_code
_entity_poly.pdbx_strand_id
1 'polypeptide(L)'
;MSMMGKIEAQELQWFAVRVKRKQVGGIGRATVGGEFEAYRDREGRVRKRRISGTGTRVFLPEHILKRAGFQVFLPVKKVMKRRNRFNPERICVSQPLLVDWMFVGWPVGERRWHQLMALDVVSGVMGTGGHPVAIPEARMLQLMRQWGGGQLDANLHQRVKAAQDLRPGDLARVVAGPLQDHDLRVVEVTGPSVKGLMALLGGEIPVEVRAELLQPAVR
;
A
#
# COMPACT_ATOMS: atom_id res chain seq x y z
N MET A 1 13.19 -20.73 -24.92
CA MET A 1 13.34 -20.99 -23.46
C MET A 1 12.83 -19.76 -22.72
N SER A 2 11.60 -19.80 -22.20
CA SER A 2 11.02 -18.69 -21.45
C SER A 2 11.50 -18.79 -20.00
N MET A 3 12.29 -17.82 -19.54
CA MET A 3 12.63 -17.70 -18.12
C MET A 3 11.38 -17.25 -17.37
N MET A 4 10.58 -18.22 -16.94
CA MET A 4 9.58 -18.03 -15.90
C MET A 4 10.36 -17.73 -14.61
N GLY A 5 10.57 -16.45 -14.32
CA GLY A 5 11.20 -16.03 -13.07
C GLY A 5 10.40 -16.63 -11.92
N LYS A 6 11.04 -17.51 -11.14
CA LYS A 6 10.50 -17.96 -9.86
C LYS A 6 10.29 -16.70 -9.01
N ILE A 7 9.04 -16.27 -8.90
CA ILE A 7 8.65 -15.26 -7.94
C ILE A 7 8.65 -15.99 -6.59
N GLU A 8 9.82 -16.05 -5.95
CA GLU A 8 9.87 -16.40 -4.55
C GLU A 8 9.08 -15.32 -3.80
N ALA A 9 7.93 -15.70 -3.27
CA ALA A 9 7.11 -14.83 -2.45
C ALA A 9 7.86 -14.58 -1.13
N GLN A 10 8.84 -13.68 -1.17
CA GLN A 10 9.56 -13.24 0.02
C GLN A 10 8.59 -12.44 0.89
N GLU A 11 8.52 -12.86 2.15
CA GLU A 11 7.77 -12.20 3.22
C GLU A 11 8.31 -10.77 3.39
N LEU A 12 7.41 -9.80 3.48
CA LEU A 12 7.77 -8.39 3.67
C LEU A 12 7.57 -7.98 5.12
N GLN A 13 8.57 -7.32 5.68
CA GLN A 13 8.39 -6.53 6.90
C GLN A 13 7.98 -5.10 6.53
N TRP A 14 7.00 -4.56 7.25
CA TRP A 14 6.45 -3.23 6.99
C TRP A 14 6.61 -2.31 8.18
N PHE A 15 6.76 -1.02 7.92
CA PHE A 15 6.97 0.00 8.95
C PHE A 15 6.17 1.24 8.61
N ALA A 16 5.60 1.88 9.64
CA ALA A 16 5.00 3.20 9.50
C ALA A 16 6.10 4.26 9.54
N VAL A 17 6.25 5.00 8.46
CA VAL A 17 7.27 6.02 8.25
C VAL A 17 6.62 7.39 8.21
N ARG A 18 7.19 8.31 8.98
CA ARG A 18 6.80 9.71 8.97
C ARG A 18 7.62 10.45 7.91
N VAL A 19 6.95 11.25 7.08
CA VAL A 19 7.59 12.04 6.02
C VAL A 19 7.64 13.53 6.36
N LYS A 20 8.58 14.25 5.76
CA LYS A 20 8.68 15.70 5.93
C LYS A 20 7.48 16.40 5.28
N ARG A 21 6.86 17.31 6.02
CA ARG A 21 5.80 18.19 5.50
C ARG A 21 6.40 19.28 4.61
N LYS A 22 5.62 19.68 3.62
CA LYS A 22 5.73 21.04 3.09
C LYS A 22 5.01 22.00 4.04
N GLN A 23 5.53 23.21 4.25
CA GLN A 23 4.95 24.21 5.17
C GLN A 23 3.43 24.45 4.96
N VAL A 24 2.90 24.19 3.76
CA VAL A 24 1.46 24.27 3.47
C VAL A 24 1.00 23.04 2.68
N GLY A 25 -0.08 22.38 3.15
CA GLY A 25 -0.86 21.45 2.33
C GLY A 25 -0.54 19.95 2.41
N GLY A 26 0.14 19.49 3.47
CA GLY A 26 0.38 18.06 3.73
C GLY A 26 1.54 17.48 2.91
N ILE A 27 1.43 16.20 2.52
CA ILE A 27 2.47 15.50 1.75
C ILE A 27 2.67 16.19 0.40
N GLY A 28 3.93 16.53 0.09
CA GLY A 28 4.30 17.20 -1.15
C GLY A 28 3.91 16.39 -2.40
N ARG A 29 3.42 17.07 -3.43
CA ARG A 29 3.13 16.48 -4.75
C ARG A 29 4.06 17.06 -5.79
N ALA A 30 4.52 16.22 -6.70
CA ALA A 30 5.34 16.59 -7.85
C ALA A 30 4.72 16.04 -9.14
N THR A 31 5.03 16.65 -10.28
CA THR A 31 4.69 16.09 -11.59
C THR A 31 5.93 15.45 -12.18
N VAL A 32 5.82 14.19 -12.59
CA VAL A 32 6.92 13.42 -13.18
C VAL A 32 6.56 13.05 -14.61
N GLY A 33 7.55 13.00 -15.52
CA GLY A 33 7.36 12.56 -16.91
C GLY A 33 6.61 13.54 -17.81
N GLY A 34 6.71 14.86 -17.55
CA GLY A 34 6.12 15.88 -18.43
C GLY A 34 7.05 16.23 -19.60
N GLU A 35 6.45 16.62 -20.72
CA GLU A 35 7.18 17.09 -21.90
C GLU A 35 7.64 18.54 -21.70
N PHE A 36 8.74 18.89 -22.37
CA PHE A 36 9.34 20.22 -22.29
C PHE A 36 9.37 20.90 -23.65
N GLU A 37 8.89 22.13 -23.69
CA GLU A 37 8.97 23.04 -24.82
C GLU A 37 10.15 24.00 -24.59
N ALA A 38 10.96 24.21 -25.62
CA ALA A 38 11.96 25.27 -25.62
C ALA A 38 11.31 26.59 -26.06
N TYR A 39 11.52 27.66 -25.30
CA TYR A 39 11.09 29.01 -25.65
C TYR A 39 12.25 29.99 -25.47
N ARG A 40 12.21 31.12 -26.18
CA ARG A 40 13.18 32.21 -25.99
C ARG A 40 12.61 33.20 -24.97
N ASP A 41 13.41 33.55 -23.96
CA ASP A 41 13.05 34.62 -23.04
C ASP A 41 13.22 36.01 -23.69
N ARG A 42 12.85 37.06 -22.97
CA ARG A 42 12.93 38.45 -23.47
C ARG A 42 14.37 38.89 -23.77
N GLU A 43 15.37 38.21 -23.22
CA GLU A 43 16.80 38.46 -23.45
C GLU A 43 17.37 37.55 -24.57
N GLY A 44 16.51 36.79 -25.26
CA GLY A 44 16.88 35.90 -26.36
C GLY A 44 17.48 34.56 -25.94
N ARG A 45 17.57 34.26 -24.63
CA ARG A 45 18.14 33.00 -24.13
C ARG A 45 17.13 31.87 -24.28
N VAL A 46 17.61 30.70 -24.72
CA VAL A 46 16.78 29.50 -24.84
C VAL A 46 16.54 28.91 -23.45
N ARG A 47 15.27 28.84 -23.04
CA ARG A 47 14.81 28.25 -21.79
C ARG A 47 13.89 27.09 -22.10
N LYS A 48 13.79 26.14 -21.17
CA LYS A 48 12.83 25.03 -21.25
C LYS A 48 11.72 25.26 -20.24
N ARG A 49 10.46 25.12 -20.66
CA ARG A 49 9.30 25.06 -19.77
C ARG A 49 8.57 23.75 -19.97
N ARG A 50 7.94 23.24 -18.91
CA ARG A 50 7.08 22.06 -19.02
C ARG A 50 5.78 22.44 -19.74
N ILE A 51 5.35 21.62 -20.69
CA ILE A 51 4.07 21.77 -21.37
C ILE A 51 2.95 21.50 -20.36
N SER A 52 1.99 22.43 -20.25
CA SER A 52 0.86 22.28 -19.32
C SER A 52 0.01 21.06 -19.69
N GLY A 53 -0.47 20.32 -18.70
CA GLY A 53 -1.26 19.10 -18.92
C GLY A 53 -0.44 17.84 -19.19
N THR A 54 0.88 17.93 -19.37
CA THR A 54 1.75 16.76 -19.53
C THR A 54 2.34 16.26 -18.21
N GLY A 55 2.55 14.94 -18.13
CA GLY A 55 3.11 14.24 -16.98
C GLY A 55 2.08 13.85 -15.90
N THR A 56 2.52 13.00 -14.99
CA THR A 56 1.68 12.41 -13.94
C THR A 56 1.94 13.09 -12.60
N ARG A 57 0.88 13.51 -11.90
CA ARG A 57 0.99 14.02 -10.54
C ARG A 57 1.12 12.87 -9.56
N VAL A 58 2.22 12.84 -8.81
CA VAL A 58 2.53 11.80 -7.82
C VAL A 58 2.79 12.44 -6.45
N PHE A 59 2.67 11.66 -5.39
CA PHE A 59 3.18 12.05 -4.08
C PHE A 59 4.71 11.95 -4.08
N LEU A 60 5.38 13.04 -3.74
CA LEU A 60 6.84 13.15 -3.87
C LEU A 60 7.58 12.13 -2.98
N PRO A 61 7.26 11.98 -1.67
CA PRO A 61 7.95 11.01 -0.85
C PRO A 61 7.71 9.56 -1.30
N GLU A 62 6.47 9.25 -1.71
CA GLU A 62 6.13 7.92 -2.26
C GLU A 62 6.98 7.62 -3.51
N HIS A 63 7.07 8.58 -4.43
CA HIS A 63 7.86 8.44 -5.66
C HIS A 63 9.35 8.26 -5.39
N ILE A 64 9.91 9.00 -4.43
CA ILE A 64 11.33 8.90 -4.06
C ILE A 64 11.62 7.55 -3.41
N LEU A 65 10.76 7.10 -2.48
CA LEU A 65 10.93 5.81 -1.80
C LEU A 65 10.79 4.63 -2.77
N LYS A 66 9.82 4.68 -3.70
CA LYS A 66 9.69 3.69 -4.78
C LYS A 66 10.93 3.66 -5.67
N ARG A 67 11.48 4.82 -6.04
CA ARG A 67 12.75 4.91 -6.80
C ARG A 67 13.94 4.34 -6.04
N ALA A 68 13.96 4.45 -4.73
CA ALA A 68 14.97 3.83 -3.87
C ALA A 68 14.76 2.31 -3.70
N GLY A 69 13.75 1.72 -4.35
CA GLY A 69 13.50 0.28 -4.36
C GLY A 69 12.76 -0.23 -3.12
N PHE A 70 12.04 0.63 -2.40
CA PHE A 70 11.15 0.21 -1.32
C PHE A 70 9.75 -0.11 -1.84
N GLN A 71 9.07 -1.06 -1.21
CA GLN A 71 7.63 -1.22 -1.34
C GLN A 71 6.96 -0.11 -0.55
N VAL A 72 6.04 0.63 -1.16
CA VAL A 72 5.40 1.78 -0.50
C VAL A 72 3.90 1.69 -0.64
N PHE A 73 3.20 1.88 0.47
CA PHE A 73 1.76 2.02 0.53
C PHE A 73 1.38 3.31 1.25
N LEU A 74 0.70 4.19 0.52
CA LEU A 74 0.13 5.42 1.05
C LEU A 74 -1.40 5.30 1.02
N PRO A 75 -2.08 5.13 2.17
CA PRO A 75 -3.53 5.07 2.18
C PRO A 75 -4.10 6.45 1.80
N VAL A 76 -5.03 6.48 0.84
CA VAL A 76 -5.65 7.72 0.34
C VAL A 76 -7.18 7.64 0.46
N LYS A 77 -7.80 8.78 0.74
CA LYS A 77 -9.25 8.98 0.68
C LYS A 77 -9.60 9.98 -0.42
N LYS A 78 -10.75 9.77 -1.06
CA LYS A 78 -11.33 10.71 -2.02
C LYS A 78 -12.15 11.77 -1.28
N VAL A 79 -11.93 13.04 -1.58
CA VAL A 79 -12.74 14.15 -1.05
C VAL A 79 -13.13 15.13 -2.12
N MET A 80 -14.34 15.68 -1.99
CA MET A 80 -14.80 16.77 -2.84
C MET A 80 -14.22 18.08 -2.30
N LYS A 81 -13.38 18.73 -3.11
CA LYS A 81 -12.77 20.02 -2.78
C LYS A 81 -13.12 21.04 -3.84
N ARG A 82 -13.39 22.28 -3.42
CA ARG A 82 -13.54 23.40 -4.35
C ARG A 82 -12.23 23.62 -5.11
N ARG A 83 -12.31 23.78 -6.44
CA ARG A 83 -11.14 23.91 -7.32
C ARG A 83 -10.30 25.15 -7.02
N ASN A 84 -10.95 26.30 -6.82
CA ASN A 84 -10.32 27.57 -6.44
C ASN A 84 -11.32 28.41 -5.64
N ARG A 85 -10.86 29.38 -4.82
CA ARG A 85 -11.71 30.34 -4.11
C ARG A 85 -12.65 31.13 -5.02
N PHE A 86 -12.31 31.25 -6.31
CA PHE A 86 -13.07 32.00 -7.30
C PHE A 86 -14.04 31.15 -8.13
N ASN A 87 -13.89 29.82 -8.18
CA ASN A 87 -14.75 28.94 -8.96
C ASN A 87 -15.48 27.96 -8.02
N PRO A 88 -16.83 27.93 -7.97
CA PRO A 88 -17.61 27.06 -7.07
C PRO A 88 -17.55 25.57 -7.42
N GLU A 89 -17.03 25.22 -8.60
CA GLU A 89 -16.85 23.84 -9.06
C GLU A 89 -16.08 22.99 -8.03
N ARG A 90 -16.68 21.84 -7.66
CA ARG A 90 -16.10 20.87 -6.73
C ARG A 90 -15.48 19.72 -7.53
N ILE A 91 -14.21 19.47 -7.28
CA ILE A 91 -13.45 18.38 -7.88
C ILE A 91 -13.20 17.29 -6.86
N CYS A 92 -13.31 16.03 -7.30
CA CYS A 92 -12.92 14.88 -6.50
C CYS A 92 -11.39 14.77 -6.49
N VAL A 93 -10.76 14.88 -5.32
CA VAL A 93 -9.30 14.80 -5.16
C VAL A 93 -8.92 13.70 -4.19
N SER A 94 -7.89 12.94 -4.52
CA SER A 94 -7.26 12.00 -3.60
C SER A 94 -6.35 12.75 -2.62
N GLN A 95 -6.52 12.48 -1.32
CA GLN A 95 -5.68 13.00 -0.25
C GLN A 95 -5.23 11.89 0.69
N PRO A 96 -4.04 11.99 1.32
CA PRO A 96 -3.61 11.02 2.32
C PRO A 96 -4.64 10.83 3.44
N LEU A 97 -4.87 9.58 3.83
CA LEU A 97 -5.73 9.23 4.95
C LEU A 97 -5.07 9.63 6.28
N LEU A 98 -3.79 9.27 6.42
CA LEU A 98 -2.96 9.59 7.58
C LEU A 98 -2.03 10.75 7.22
N VAL A 99 -2.04 11.80 8.03
CA VAL A 99 -1.24 12.99 7.75
C VAL A 99 0.23 12.70 8.07
N ASP A 100 1.10 12.84 7.06
CA ASP A 100 2.55 12.61 7.11
C ASP A 100 2.99 11.17 7.33
N TRP A 101 2.08 10.22 7.38
CA TRP A 101 2.42 8.82 7.57
C TRP A 101 2.21 8.05 6.28
N MET A 102 3.13 7.13 6.04
CA MET A 102 3.03 6.12 4.98
C MET A 102 3.64 4.82 5.46
N PHE A 103 3.34 3.74 4.75
CA PHE A 103 3.87 2.43 5.05
C PHE A 103 4.94 2.08 4.04
N VAL A 104 6.09 1.64 4.55
CA VAL A 104 7.24 1.26 3.75
C VAL A 104 7.61 -0.16 4.13
N GLY A 105 7.80 -1.01 3.13
CA GLY A 105 8.15 -2.40 3.30
C GLY A 105 9.34 -2.83 2.45
N TRP A 106 10.02 -3.87 2.90
CA TRP A 106 11.10 -4.55 2.20
C TRP A 106 11.21 -6.00 2.73
N PRO A 107 11.93 -6.90 2.05
CA PRO A 107 12.04 -8.30 2.46
C PRO A 107 12.52 -8.48 3.90
N VAL A 108 11.96 -9.49 4.57
CA VAL A 108 12.45 -9.94 5.89
C VAL A 108 13.90 -10.41 5.74
N GLY A 109 14.74 -10.05 6.71
CA GLY A 109 16.18 -10.36 6.69
C GLY A 109 17.06 -9.24 6.14
N GLU A 110 16.50 -8.31 5.35
CA GLU A 110 17.26 -7.14 4.88
C GLU A 110 17.32 -6.02 5.93
N ARG A 111 18.50 -5.42 6.11
CA ARG A 111 18.73 -4.27 7.01
C ARG A 111 18.81 -2.97 6.21
N ARG A 112 17.66 -2.42 5.81
CA ARG A 112 17.59 -1.22 4.95
C ARG A 112 17.39 0.11 5.70
N TRP A 113 17.56 0.12 7.02
CA TRP A 113 17.35 1.30 7.87
C TRP A 113 18.19 2.51 7.47
N HIS A 114 19.49 2.32 7.25
CA HIS A 114 20.38 3.41 6.86
C HIS A 114 19.96 4.04 5.52
N GLN A 115 19.55 3.23 4.56
CA GLN A 115 19.06 3.71 3.27
C GLN A 115 17.76 4.50 3.43
N LEU A 116 16.83 4.02 4.26
CA LEU A 116 15.57 4.70 4.53
C LEU A 116 15.80 6.07 5.20
N MET A 117 16.65 6.12 6.23
CA MET A 117 16.93 7.36 6.98
C MET A 117 17.81 8.35 6.20
N ALA A 118 18.59 7.89 5.22
CA ALA A 118 19.38 8.76 4.35
C ALA A 118 18.51 9.55 3.35
N LEU A 119 17.26 9.14 3.12
CA LEU A 119 16.35 9.84 2.23
C LEU A 119 15.79 11.09 2.92
N ASP A 120 16.06 12.26 2.35
CA ASP A 120 15.67 13.56 2.91
C ASP A 120 14.15 13.73 3.09
N VAL A 121 13.34 12.92 2.41
CA VAL A 121 11.88 12.93 2.55
C VAL A 121 11.37 12.28 3.83
N VAL A 122 12.20 11.50 4.52
CA VAL A 122 11.84 10.79 5.76
C VAL A 122 12.19 11.66 6.98
N SER A 123 11.27 11.75 7.94
CA SER A 123 11.47 12.47 9.20
C SER A 123 11.57 11.55 10.41
N GLY A 124 11.08 10.31 10.31
CA GLY A 124 11.21 9.32 11.36
C GLY A 124 10.41 8.05 11.07
N VAL A 125 10.46 7.10 11.99
CA VAL A 125 9.72 5.83 11.92
C VAL A 125 8.95 5.66 13.22
N MET A 126 7.77 5.07 13.13
CA MET A 126 7.00 4.69 14.31
C MET A 126 7.78 3.62 15.08
N GLY A 127 7.96 3.85 16.38
CA GLY A 127 8.74 2.97 17.24
C GLY A 127 8.29 3.02 18.69
N THR A 128 8.68 2.01 19.44
CA THR A 128 8.48 1.89 20.89
C THR A 128 9.84 1.67 21.55
N GLY A 129 10.18 2.47 22.58
CA GLY A 129 11.46 2.32 23.28
C GLY A 129 12.68 2.49 22.36
N GLY A 130 12.61 3.40 21.38
CA GLY A 130 13.71 3.67 20.44
C GLY A 130 13.84 2.68 19.28
N HIS A 131 12.99 1.65 19.21
CA HIS A 131 13.05 0.62 18.17
C HIS A 131 11.85 0.75 17.21
N PRO A 132 12.06 0.69 15.88
CA PRO A 132 10.97 0.67 14.92
C PRO A 132 10.01 -0.50 15.16
N VAL A 133 8.70 -0.24 15.09
CA VAL A 133 7.68 -1.28 15.23
C VAL A 133 7.35 -1.85 13.85
N ALA A 134 7.65 -3.13 13.66
CA ALA A 134 7.24 -3.88 12.48
C ALA A 134 5.73 -4.13 12.50
N ILE A 135 5.11 -3.95 11.33
CA ILE A 135 3.70 -4.23 11.08
C ILE A 135 3.64 -5.55 10.30
N PRO A 136 2.89 -6.55 10.80
CA PRO A 136 2.74 -7.82 10.09
C PRO A 136 2.17 -7.63 8.69
N GLU A 137 2.68 -8.40 7.71
CA GLU A 137 2.24 -8.31 6.31
C GLU A 137 0.72 -8.52 6.17
N ALA A 138 0.14 -9.46 6.94
CA ALA A 138 -1.30 -9.70 6.95
C ALA A 138 -2.11 -8.42 7.27
N ARG A 139 -1.69 -7.64 8.27
CA ARG A 139 -2.35 -6.37 8.64
C ARG A 139 -2.17 -5.31 7.54
N MET A 140 -1.04 -5.31 6.85
CA MET A 140 -0.80 -4.40 5.73
C MET A 140 -1.67 -4.72 4.53
N LEU A 141 -1.83 -6.00 4.20
CA LEU A 141 -2.73 -6.44 3.14
C LEU A 141 -4.18 -6.04 3.44
N GLN A 142 -4.62 -6.09 4.69
CA GLN A 142 -5.93 -5.57 5.12
C GLN A 142 -6.09 -4.07 4.84
N LEU A 143 -5.10 -3.27 5.27
CA LEU A 143 -5.11 -1.82 5.04
C LEU A 143 -5.10 -1.48 3.54
N MET A 144 -4.33 -2.22 2.74
CA MET A 144 -4.28 -2.08 1.28
C MET A 144 -5.61 -2.43 0.62
N ARG A 145 -6.34 -3.43 1.11
CA ARG A 145 -7.69 -3.75 0.62
C ARG A 145 -8.67 -2.61 0.89
N GLN A 146 -8.65 -2.08 2.11
CA GLN A 146 -9.61 -1.06 2.52
C GLN A 146 -9.31 0.31 1.89
N TRP A 147 -8.04 0.67 1.72
CA TRP A 147 -7.60 2.03 1.35
C TRP A 147 -6.69 2.09 0.12
N GLY A 148 -6.51 0.99 -0.61
CA GLY A 148 -5.66 0.90 -1.81
C GLY A 148 -6.17 1.68 -3.02
N GLY A 149 -7.46 2.00 -3.06
CA GLY A 149 -8.03 2.98 -3.98
C GLY A 149 -7.78 2.75 -5.48
N GLY A 150 -7.36 1.54 -5.88
CA GLY A 150 -7.04 1.18 -7.27
C GLY A 150 -5.67 1.65 -7.79
N GLN A 151 -4.76 2.08 -6.92
CA GLN A 151 -3.38 2.47 -7.27
C GLN A 151 -2.33 1.70 -6.46
N LEU A 152 -2.54 0.39 -6.25
CA LEU A 152 -1.49 -0.45 -5.71
C LEU A 152 -0.48 -0.78 -6.82
N ASP A 153 0.75 -1.08 -6.46
CA ASP A 153 1.73 -1.58 -7.42
C ASP A 153 1.27 -2.94 -7.99
N ALA A 154 1.69 -3.32 -9.21
CA ALA A 154 1.24 -4.57 -9.85
C ALA A 154 1.55 -5.80 -8.98
N ASN A 155 2.73 -5.81 -8.35
CA ASN A 155 3.14 -6.88 -7.43
C ASN A 155 2.25 -6.93 -6.18
N LEU A 156 1.82 -5.77 -5.68
CA LEU A 156 1.01 -5.64 -4.48
C LEU A 156 -0.46 -5.98 -4.76
N HIS A 157 -0.96 -5.63 -5.96
CA HIS A 157 -2.26 -6.06 -6.46
C HIS A 157 -2.37 -7.58 -6.56
N GLN A 158 -1.35 -8.26 -7.08
CA GLN A 158 -1.33 -9.72 -7.16
C GLN A 158 -1.36 -10.37 -5.76
N ARG A 159 -0.61 -9.83 -4.80
CA ARG A 159 -0.63 -10.31 -3.40
C ARG A 159 -2.00 -10.12 -2.72
N VAL A 160 -2.65 -8.99 -2.95
CA VAL A 160 -4.02 -8.74 -2.44
C VAL A 160 -5.02 -9.73 -3.04
N LYS A 161 -4.89 -10.03 -4.34
CA LYS A 161 -5.75 -10.95 -5.09
C LYS A 161 -5.55 -12.42 -4.69
N ALA A 162 -4.33 -12.86 -4.41
CA ALA A 162 -4.05 -14.23 -3.97
C ALA A 162 -4.81 -14.63 -2.69
N ALA A 163 -5.12 -13.66 -1.83
CA ALA A 163 -5.94 -13.88 -0.65
C ALA A 163 -7.45 -13.61 -0.88
N GLN A 164 -7.94 -13.62 -2.13
CA GLN A 164 -9.36 -13.44 -2.50
C GLN A 164 -10.04 -14.69 -3.08
N ASP A 165 -9.31 -15.77 -3.40
CA ASP A 165 -9.88 -16.92 -4.14
C ASP A 165 -10.50 -18.03 -3.25
N LEU A 166 -11.16 -17.68 -2.14
CA LEU A 166 -11.85 -18.67 -1.29
C LEU A 166 -13.29 -18.89 -1.77
N ARG A 167 -13.66 -20.15 -2.04
CA ARG A 167 -15.01 -20.58 -2.41
C ARG A 167 -15.64 -21.44 -1.32
N PRO A 168 -16.99 -21.48 -1.21
CA PRO A 168 -17.68 -22.48 -0.42
C PRO A 168 -17.22 -23.90 -0.79
N GLY A 169 -16.80 -24.67 0.22
CA GLY A 169 -16.24 -26.00 0.07
C GLY A 169 -14.71 -26.07 0.14
N ASP A 170 -14.00 -24.95 0.05
CA ASP A 170 -12.54 -24.94 0.14
C ASP A 170 -12.06 -25.15 1.57
N LEU A 171 -10.89 -25.79 1.70
CA LEU A 171 -10.14 -25.85 2.95
C LEU A 171 -9.25 -24.61 3.04
N ALA A 172 -9.36 -23.86 4.13
CA ALA A 172 -8.59 -22.64 4.36
C ALA A 172 -7.91 -22.68 5.72
N ARG A 173 -6.67 -22.23 5.81
CA ARG A 173 -5.92 -22.15 7.06
C ARG A 173 -5.97 -20.75 7.63
N VAL A 174 -6.19 -20.64 8.95
CA VAL A 174 -6.15 -19.35 9.65
C VAL A 174 -4.69 -18.93 9.85
N VAL A 175 -4.32 -17.77 9.30
CA VAL A 175 -2.94 -17.26 9.34
C VAL A 175 -2.64 -16.32 10.48
N ALA A 176 -3.67 -15.76 11.13
CA ALA A 176 -3.48 -14.83 12.23
C ALA A 176 -4.71 -14.76 13.15
N GLY A 177 -4.46 -14.53 14.44
CA GLY A 177 -5.50 -14.41 15.47
C GLY A 177 -5.45 -15.55 16.49
N PRO A 178 -6.42 -15.62 17.41
CA PRO A 178 -6.45 -16.65 18.47
C PRO A 178 -6.61 -18.07 17.94
N LEU A 179 -7.06 -18.22 16.68
CA LEU A 179 -7.26 -19.50 16.00
C LEU A 179 -6.18 -19.76 14.94
N GLN A 180 -5.03 -19.10 15.04
CA GLN A 180 -3.93 -19.31 14.11
C GLN A 180 -3.56 -20.80 13.99
N ASP A 181 -3.14 -21.20 12.80
CA ASP A 181 -2.70 -22.55 12.44
C ASP A 181 -3.80 -23.64 12.45
N HIS A 182 -5.06 -23.25 12.65
CA HIS A 182 -6.19 -24.15 12.48
C HIS A 182 -6.75 -24.13 11.06
N ASP A 183 -7.16 -25.31 10.60
CA ASP A 183 -7.85 -25.48 9.33
C ASP A 183 -9.35 -25.23 9.51
N LEU A 184 -9.90 -24.50 8.55
CA LEU A 184 -11.29 -24.08 8.48
C LEU A 184 -11.86 -24.55 7.14
N ARG A 185 -12.95 -25.32 7.17
CA ARG A 185 -13.71 -25.64 5.97
C ARG A 185 -14.70 -24.51 5.68
N VAL A 186 -14.56 -23.86 4.53
CA VAL A 186 -15.43 -22.74 4.13
C VAL A 186 -16.84 -23.26 3.82
N VAL A 187 -17.85 -22.73 4.50
CA VAL A 187 -19.27 -23.06 4.28
C VAL A 187 -19.96 -21.95 3.50
N GLU A 188 -19.71 -20.70 3.87
CA GLU A 188 -20.35 -19.55 3.26
C GLU A 188 -19.38 -18.35 3.25
N VAL A 189 -19.39 -17.58 2.16
CA VAL A 189 -18.61 -16.35 2.03
C VAL A 189 -19.58 -15.19 1.85
N THR A 190 -19.65 -14.32 2.85
CA THR A 190 -20.54 -13.15 2.85
C THR A 190 -19.68 -11.88 2.94
N GLY A 191 -19.34 -11.31 1.79
CA GLY A 191 -18.52 -10.10 1.71
C GLY A 191 -17.12 -10.32 2.34
N PRO A 192 -16.73 -9.57 3.39
CA PRO A 192 -15.44 -9.74 4.07
C PRO A 192 -15.43 -10.84 5.15
N SER A 193 -16.58 -11.44 5.47
CA SER A 193 -16.72 -12.51 6.46
C SER A 193 -16.85 -13.87 5.79
N VAL A 194 -16.22 -14.88 6.38
CA VAL A 194 -16.30 -16.28 5.98
C VAL A 194 -16.81 -17.09 7.16
N LYS A 195 -17.91 -17.79 6.96
CA LYS A 195 -18.38 -18.81 7.91
C LYS A 195 -17.78 -20.14 7.50
N GLY A 196 -17.21 -20.84 8.46
CA GLY A 196 -16.67 -22.17 8.24
C GLY A 196 -16.76 -23.07 9.45
N LEU A 197 -16.51 -24.35 9.22
CA LEU A 197 -16.45 -25.37 10.26
C LEU A 197 -14.98 -25.65 10.59
N MET A 198 -14.66 -25.60 11.88
CA MET A 198 -13.33 -25.88 12.40
C MET A 198 -13.40 -27.10 13.31
N ALA A 199 -12.46 -28.03 13.16
CA ALA A 199 -12.34 -29.18 14.04
C ALA A 199 -11.61 -28.76 15.33
N LEU A 200 -12.36 -28.67 16.43
CA LEU A 200 -11.83 -28.34 17.75
C LEU A 200 -12.31 -29.39 18.76
N LEU A 201 -11.39 -29.96 19.54
CA LEU A 201 -11.69 -30.89 20.63
C LEU A 201 -12.60 -32.08 20.23
N GLY A 202 -12.44 -32.58 19.00
CA GLY A 202 -13.22 -33.72 18.48
C GLY A 202 -14.64 -33.38 18.00
N GLY A 203 -15.00 -32.10 17.93
CA GLY A 203 -16.26 -31.61 17.34
C GLY A 203 -16.05 -30.60 16.22
N GLU A 204 -17.03 -30.47 15.33
CA GLU A 204 -17.07 -29.39 14.34
C GLU A 204 -17.77 -28.17 14.94
N ILE A 205 -17.02 -27.08 15.09
CA ILE A 205 -17.53 -25.83 15.64
C ILE A 205 -17.69 -24.81 14.50
N PRO A 206 -18.88 -24.23 14.30
CA PRO A 206 -19.07 -23.15 13.35
C PRO A 206 -18.40 -21.88 13.88
N VAL A 207 -17.51 -21.31 13.08
CA VAL A 207 -16.81 -20.07 13.40
C VAL A 207 -16.94 -19.08 12.25
N GLU A 208 -17.11 -17.82 12.60
CA GLU A 208 -17.08 -16.72 11.65
C GLU A 208 -15.70 -16.06 11.71
N VAL A 209 -14.98 -16.12 10.61
CA VAL A 209 -13.62 -15.61 10.47
C VAL A 209 -13.59 -14.66 9.29
N ARG A 210 -12.86 -13.55 9.41
CA ARG A 210 -12.73 -12.62 8.28
C ARG A 210 -11.90 -13.26 7.17
N ALA A 211 -12.33 -13.10 5.91
CA ALA A 211 -11.67 -13.68 4.72
C ALA A 211 -10.18 -13.32 4.61
N GLU A 212 -9.79 -12.19 5.22
CA GLU A 212 -8.42 -11.69 5.29
C GLU A 212 -7.49 -12.44 6.25
N LEU A 213 -8.03 -13.26 7.15
CA LEU A 213 -7.27 -14.08 8.09
C LEU A 213 -7.14 -15.53 7.59
N LEU A 214 -7.60 -15.81 6.38
CA LEU A 214 -7.66 -17.14 5.79
C LEU A 214 -6.76 -17.19 4.55
N GLN A 215 -6.02 -18.29 4.42
CA GLN A 215 -5.32 -18.65 3.19
C GLN A 215 -5.87 -19.99 2.68
N PRO A 216 -5.97 -20.21 1.36
CA PRO A 216 -6.30 -21.54 0.83
C PRO A 216 -5.28 -22.56 1.34
N ALA A 217 -5.74 -23.63 1.97
CA ALA A 217 -4.90 -24.76 2.28
C ALA A 217 -4.60 -25.47 0.95
N VAL A 218 -3.35 -25.40 0.52
CA VAL A 218 -2.89 -26.07 -0.71
C VAL A 218 -3.18 -27.57 -0.57
N ARG A 219 -3.88 -28.13 -1.56
CA ARG A 219 -4.06 -29.58 -1.72
C ARG A 219 -2.73 -30.28 -1.99
#